data_AF-A0A7S8CCU6-F1
#
_entry.id   AF-A0A7S8CCU6-F1
#
_cell.length_a   1.000
_cell.length_b   1.000
_cell.length_c   1.000
_cell.angle_alpha   90.00
_cell.angle_beta   90.00
_cell.angle_gamma   90.00
#
_symmetry.space_group_name_H-M   'P 1'
#
loop_
_entity.id
_entity.type
_entity.pdbx_description
1 polymer ?
#
loop_
_entity_poly.entity_id
_entity_poly.type
_entity_poly.pdbx_seq_one_letter_code
_entity_poly.pdbx_strand_id
1 'polypeptide(L)'
;MTHTSSKLNEAKFFNKLLKDHYLKYPDFNYYLNAFLSSSRAVTWVMNSEYDKTKGYHEWFENEKPSDEIHGLLKKINDLRIQTNKIKPVRANPNALFTIDETTITDEIREQLIKIDKKKVSITLSVASAASDEKSNDEITFKGKIENVFNSVDEFPDENILEVCEKYVEELERVVLECEKRFKHLLPETKYKGLTINFTNGDVLK
;
A
#
# COMPACT_ATOMS: atom_id res chain seq x y z
N MET A 1 23.46 8.82 10.56
CA MET A 1 22.36 8.00 9.99
C MET A 1 22.85 7.49 8.64
N THR A 2 22.72 6.21 8.33
CA THR A 2 23.10 5.63 7.02
C THR A 2 22.13 6.12 5.94
N HIS A 3 22.52 6.04 4.67
CA HIS A 3 21.61 6.37 3.58
C HIS A 3 20.43 5.41 3.52
N THR A 4 20.68 4.13 3.84
CA THR A 4 19.67 3.08 3.98
C THR A 4 18.61 3.43 5.02
N SER A 5 19.02 3.80 6.25
CA SER A 5 18.10 4.25 7.31
C SER A 5 17.27 5.45 6.87
N SER A 6 17.88 6.42 6.20
CA SER A 6 17.15 7.60 5.70
C SER A 6 16.07 7.21 4.69
N LYS A 7 16.35 6.25 3.80
CA LYS A 7 15.36 5.74 2.85
C LYS A 7 14.26 4.91 3.49
N LEU A 8 14.57 4.10 4.49
CA LEU A 8 13.55 3.40 5.27
C LEU A 8 12.61 4.40 5.96
N ASN A 9 13.14 5.47 6.55
CA ASN A 9 12.35 6.51 7.19
C ASN A 9 11.44 7.25 6.19
N GLU A 10 11.92 7.49 4.97
CA GLU A 10 11.10 8.06 3.88
C GLU A 10 9.93 7.13 3.51
N ALA A 11 10.19 5.82 3.36
CA ALA A 11 9.13 4.84 3.10
C ALA A 11 8.10 4.79 4.24
N LYS A 12 8.56 4.78 5.50
CA LYS A 12 7.70 4.86 6.70
C LYS A 12 6.87 6.12 6.74
N PHE A 13 7.44 7.26 6.35
CA PHE A 13 6.72 8.54 6.26
C PHE A 13 5.55 8.46 5.28
N PHE A 14 5.78 7.95 4.07
CA PHE A 14 4.70 7.79 3.10
C PHE A 14 3.66 6.73 3.52
N ASN A 15 4.08 5.66 4.19
CA ASN A 15 3.15 4.69 4.76
C ASN A 15 2.25 5.33 5.85
N LYS A 16 2.80 6.24 6.66
CA LYS A 16 1.99 7.00 7.61
C LYS A 16 0.96 7.88 6.89
N LEU A 17 1.38 8.59 5.83
CA LEU A 17 0.46 9.43 5.05
C LEU A 17 -0.66 8.63 4.38
N LEU A 18 -0.38 7.41 3.94
CA LEU A 18 -1.39 6.46 3.44
C LEU A 18 -2.49 6.20 4.48
N LYS A 19 -2.11 5.95 5.74
CA LYS A 19 -3.06 5.75 6.86
C LYS A 19 -3.89 7.01 7.10
N ASP A 20 -3.22 8.16 7.20
CA ASP A 20 -3.84 9.45 7.52
C ASP A 20 -4.83 9.93 6.43
N HIS A 21 -4.69 9.41 5.20
CA HIS A 21 -5.49 9.78 4.03
C HIS A 21 -6.25 8.58 3.43
N TYR A 22 -6.48 7.52 4.21
CA TYR A 22 -7.03 6.25 3.72
C TYR A 22 -8.33 6.38 2.91
N LEU A 23 -9.22 7.30 3.30
CA LEU A 23 -10.51 7.54 2.62
C LEU A 23 -10.53 8.85 1.80
N LYS A 24 -9.38 9.50 1.60
CA LYS A 24 -9.27 10.79 0.93
C LYS A 24 -8.73 10.60 -0.49
N TYR A 25 -9.61 10.75 -1.47
CA TYR A 25 -9.25 10.63 -2.88
C TYR A 25 -9.20 12.03 -3.54
N PRO A 26 -8.20 12.31 -4.40
CA PRO A 26 -7.19 11.41 -4.96
C PRO A 26 -5.93 11.21 -4.10
N ASP A 27 -5.81 11.89 -2.96
CA ASP A 27 -4.60 11.94 -2.12
C ASP A 27 -4.04 10.56 -1.76
N PHE A 28 -4.91 9.61 -1.40
CA PHE A 28 -4.53 8.23 -1.12
C PHE A 28 -3.70 7.61 -2.25
N ASN A 29 -4.11 7.82 -3.50
CA ASN A 29 -3.41 7.30 -4.66
C ASN A 29 -2.04 7.96 -4.82
N TYR A 30 -1.91 9.27 -4.56
CA TYR A 30 -0.62 9.94 -4.63
C TYR A 30 0.36 9.39 -3.58
N TYR A 31 -0.10 9.20 -2.35
CA TYR A 31 0.73 8.62 -1.30
C TYR A 31 1.05 7.15 -1.54
N LEU A 32 0.15 6.38 -2.15
CA LEU A 32 0.41 4.99 -2.53
C LEU A 32 1.56 4.90 -3.53
N ASN A 33 1.51 5.71 -4.59
CA ASN A 33 2.59 5.72 -5.59
C ASN A 33 3.92 6.22 -5.00
N ALA A 34 3.89 7.23 -4.12
CA ALA A 34 5.08 7.73 -3.42
C ALA A 34 5.68 6.66 -2.48
N PHE A 35 4.82 5.92 -1.77
CA PHE A 35 5.23 4.80 -0.93
C PHE A 35 5.89 3.68 -1.74
N LEU A 36 5.27 3.24 -2.82
CA LEU A 36 5.82 2.19 -3.70
C LEU A 36 7.18 2.59 -4.30
N SER A 37 7.34 3.87 -4.63
CA SER A 37 8.60 4.41 -5.15
C SER A 37 9.70 4.45 -4.07
N SER A 38 9.40 5.00 -2.89
CA SER A 38 10.36 5.16 -1.79
C SER A 38 10.79 3.83 -1.18
N SER A 39 9.86 2.91 -0.95
CA SER A 39 10.13 1.57 -0.39
C SER A 39 11.08 0.74 -1.26
N ARG A 40 10.95 0.81 -2.59
CA ARG A 40 11.89 0.17 -3.54
C ARG A 40 13.31 0.72 -3.40
N ALA A 41 13.46 2.01 -3.14
CA ALA A 41 14.78 2.63 -3.03
C ALA A 41 15.56 2.11 -1.81
N VAL A 42 14.88 1.56 -0.79
CA VAL A 42 15.51 1.07 0.44
C VAL A 42 16.53 -0.03 0.15
N THR A 43 16.11 -1.13 -0.48
CA THR A 43 17.01 -2.26 -0.78
C THR A 43 18.06 -1.91 -1.83
N TRP A 44 17.72 -1.03 -2.77
CA TRP A 44 18.69 -0.55 -3.77
C TRP A 44 19.80 0.30 -3.14
N VAL A 45 19.44 1.25 -2.26
CA VAL A 45 20.42 2.05 -1.51
C VAL A 45 21.22 1.16 -0.57
N MET A 46 20.58 0.20 0.10
CA MET A 46 21.26 -0.77 0.95
C MET A 46 22.31 -1.58 0.19
N ASN A 47 21.94 -2.17 -0.96
CA ASN A 47 22.90 -2.87 -1.81
C ASN A 47 24.05 -1.94 -2.20
N SER A 48 23.77 -0.72 -2.67
CA SER A 48 24.82 0.22 -3.06
C SER A 48 25.72 0.67 -1.89
N GLU A 49 25.18 0.80 -0.69
CA GLU A 49 25.90 1.27 0.50
C GLU A 49 26.81 0.16 1.07
N TYR A 50 26.35 -1.10 1.01
CA TYR A 50 27.03 -2.23 1.62
C TYR A 50 27.74 -3.18 0.63
N ASP A 51 27.62 -2.98 -0.69
CA ASP A 51 28.19 -3.84 -1.76
C ASP A 51 29.67 -4.22 -1.54
N LYS A 52 30.47 -3.29 -1.03
CA LYS A 52 31.92 -3.49 -0.80
C LYS A 52 32.25 -4.10 0.56
N THR A 53 31.24 -4.35 1.40
CA THR A 53 31.43 -4.87 2.75
C THR A 53 31.60 -6.37 2.71
N LYS A 54 32.71 -6.88 3.26
CA LYS A 54 33.00 -8.32 3.27
C LYS A 54 31.88 -9.09 3.97
N GLY A 55 31.36 -10.12 3.29
CA GLY A 55 30.28 -10.98 3.80
C GLY A 55 28.86 -10.43 3.62
N TYR A 56 28.69 -9.23 3.07
CA TYR A 56 27.37 -8.65 2.83
C TYR A 56 26.56 -9.46 1.83
N HIS A 57 27.09 -9.73 0.63
CA HIS A 57 26.38 -10.47 -0.42
C HIS A 57 25.95 -11.86 0.03
N GLU A 58 26.85 -12.60 0.68
CA GLU A 58 26.53 -13.92 1.22
C GLU A 58 25.41 -13.86 2.26
N TRP A 59 25.43 -12.86 3.16
CA TRP A 59 24.32 -12.67 4.09
C TRP A 59 23.02 -12.31 3.37
N PHE A 60 23.06 -11.32 2.47
CA PHE A 60 21.88 -10.80 1.79
C PHE A 60 21.21 -11.84 0.88
N GLU A 61 21.99 -12.70 0.21
CA GLU A 61 21.46 -13.81 -0.61
C GLU A 61 20.86 -14.94 0.24
N ASN A 62 21.40 -15.18 1.43
CA ASN A 62 20.89 -16.17 2.37
C ASN A 62 19.68 -15.66 3.18
N GLU A 63 19.51 -14.34 3.26
CA GLU A 63 18.38 -13.69 3.90
C GLU A 63 17.14 -13.83 3.00
N LYS A 64 16.58 -15.04 2.97
CA LYS A 64 15.38 -15.32 2.19
C LYS A 64 14.15 -14.80 2.94
N PRO A 65 13.31 -13.96 2.31
CA PRO A 65 11.98 -13.70 2.85
C PRO A 65 11.20 -15.02 2.95
N SER A 66 10.24 -15.09 3.86
CA SER A 66 9.29 -16.20 3.88
C SER A 66 8.53 -16.29 2.54
N ASP A 67 7.98 -17.45 2.19
CA ASP A 67 7.27 -17.63 0.91
C ASP A 67 6.10 -16.63 0.74
N GLU A 68 5.40 -16.31 1.83
CA GLU A 68 4.34 -15.29 1.86
C GLU A 68 4.90 -13.91 1.47
N ILE A 69 6.00 -13.50 2.10
CA ILE A 69 6.67 -12.23 1.81
C ILE A 69 7.26 -12.24 0.41
N HIS A 70 7.77 -13.36 -0.08
CA HIS A 70 8.28 -13.45 -1.44
C HIS A 70 7.17 -13.19 -2.48
N GLY A 71 5.97 -13.74 -2.26
CA GLY A 71 4.78 -13.45 -3.07
C GLY A 71 4.39 -11.97 -3.01
N LEU A 72 4.39 -11.38 -1.81
CA LEU A 72 4.15 -9.95 -1.57
C LEU A 72 5.14 -9.08 -2.36
N LEU A 73 6.44 -9.35 -2.23
CA LEU A 73 7.51 -8.61 -2.90
C LEU A 73 7.39 -8.66 -4.41
N LYS A 74 7.04 -9.82 -4.96
CA LYS A 74 6.83 -9.99 -6.40
C LYS A 74 5.68 -9.11 -6.89
N LYS A 75 4.52 -9.19 -6.25
CA LYS A 75 3.34 -8.37 -6.60
C LYS A 75 3.60 -6.87 -6.43
N ILE A 76 4.30 -6.46 -5.38
CA ILE A 76 4.71 -5.06 -5.18
C ILE A 76 5.67 -4.59 -6.28
N ASN A 77 6.57 -5.47 -6.74
CA ASN A 77 7.42 -5.16 -7.88
C ASN A 77 6.60 -5.00 -9.18
N ASP A 78 5.54 -5.78 -9.36
CA ASP A 78 4.65 -5.66 -10.52
C ASP A 78 3.87 -4.33 -10.48
N LEU A 79 3.29 -3.97 -9.33
CA LEU A 79 2.68 -2.65 -9.07
C LEU A 79 3.63 -1.51 -9.43
N ARG A 80 4.90 -1.65 -9.03
CA ARG A 80 5.95 -0.67 -9.35
C ARG A 80 6.23 -0.58 -10.85
N ILE A 81 6.34 -1.72 -11.54
CA ILE A 81 6.53 -1.74 -13.00
C ILE A 81 5.36 -1.00 -13.66
N GLN A 82 4.15 -1.24 -13.19
CA GLN A 82 2.96 -0.55 -13.63
C GLN A 82 3.06 0.97 -13.41
N THR A 83 3.31 1.45 -12.18
CA THR A 83 3.44 2.87 -11.87
C THR A 83 4.48 3.57 -12.74
N ASN A 84 5.65 2.95 -12.93
CA ASN A 84 6.78 3.61 -13.60
C ASN A 84 6.71 3.54 -15.13
N LYS A 85 6.01 2.55 -15.71
CA LYS A 85 6.09 2.27 -17.14
C LYS A 85 4.76 2.23 -17.89
N ILE A 86 3.64 2.06 -17.17
CA ILE A 86 2.35 1.78 -17.79
C ILE A 86 1.33 2.85 -17.40
N LYS A 87 0.94 2.90 -16.12
CA LYS A 87 -0.09 3.80 -15.59
C LYS A 87 0.08 3.96 -14.08
N PRO A 88 -0.31 5.10 -13.49
CA PRO A 88 -0.36 5.24 -12.04
C PRO A 88 -1.24 4.16 -11.41
N VAL A 89 -0.80 3.58 -10.29
CA VAL A 89 -1.64 2.67 -9.50
C VAL A 89 -2.78 3.48 -8.90
N ARG A 90 -4.00 2.97 -9.05
CA ARG A 90 -5.21 3.53 -8.46
C ARG A 90 -5.81 2.49 -7.55
N ALA A 91 -6.05 2.87 -6.30
CA ALA A 91 -6.81 2.05 -5.41
C ALA A 91 -8.30 2.12 -5.74
N ASN A 92 -8.95 0.97 -5.67
CA ASN A 92 -10.37 0.81 -5.84
C ASN A 92 -10.98 0.68 -4.44
N PRO A 93 -11.89 1.57 -4.02
CA PRO A 93 -12.64 1.37 -2.78
C PRO A 93 -13.63 0.23 -2.99
N ASN A 94 -13.55 -0.79 -2.13
CA ASN A 94 -14.45 -1.92 -2.07
C ASN A 94 -15.20 -1.90 -0.75
N ALA A 95 -16.42 -2.42 -0.77
CA ALA A 95 -17.23 -2.62 0.42
C ALA A 95 -17.69 -4.07 0.47
N LEU A 96 -17.47 -4.73 1.60
CA LEU A 96 -18.06 -6.03 1.87
C LEU A 96 -19.46 -5.81 2.44
N PHE A 97 -20.46 -6.23 1.67
CA PHE A 97 -21.86 -6.13 2.05
C PHE A 97 -22.40 -7.50 2.42
N THR A 98 -22.82 -7.65 3.67
CA THR A 98 -23.47 -8.87 4.16
C THR A 98 -24.96 -8.64 4.22
N ILE A 99 -25.69 -9.49 3.50
CA ILE A 99 -27.15 -9.51 3.53
C ILE A 99 -27.57 -10.23 4.81
N ASP A 100 -28.50 -9.64 5.56
CA ASP A 100 -29.09 -10.30 6.72
C ASP A 100 -30.03 -11.41 6.22
N GLU A 101 -29.69 -12.67 6.48
CA GLU A 101 -30.48 -13.84 6.04
C GLU A 101 -31.93 -13.76 6.51
N THR A 102 -32.20 -13.10 7.65
CA THR A 102 -33.57 -12.94 8.17
C THR A 102 -34.44 -12.05 7.29
N THR A 103 -33.83 -11.27 6.39
CA THR A 103 -34.54 -10.42 5.43
C THR A 103 -34.81 -11.09 4.10
N ILE A 104 -34.25 -12.28 3.88
CA ILE A 104 -34.47 -13.07 2.67
C ILE A 104 -35.70 -13.97 2.89
N THR A 105 -36.88 -13.46 2.51
CA THR A 105 -38.11 -14.27 2.49
C THR A 105 -38.09 -15.31 1.36
N ASP A 106 -38.95 -16.32 1.43
CA ASP A 106 -39.07 -17.34 0.37
C ASP A 106 -39.42 -16.72 -0.99
N GLU A 107 -40.24 -15.65 -1.01
CA GLU A 107 -40.57 -14.91 -2.23
C GLU A 107 -39.33 -14.25 -2.84
N ILE A 108 -38.46 -13.66 -2.01
CA ILE A 108 -37.19 -13.08 -2.45
C ILE A 108 -36.27 -14.18 -3.00
N ARG A 109 -36.21 -15.37 -2.36
CA ARG A 109 -35.41 -16.50 -2.88
C ARG A 109 -35.88 -16.92 -4.27
N GLU A 110 -37.19 -17.04 -4.48
CA GLU A 110 -37.74 -17.37 -5.80
C GLU A 110 -37.39 -16.32 -6.87
N GLN A 111 -37.40 -15.04 -6.51
CA GLN A 111 -36.98 -13.97 -7.40
C GLN A 111 -35.47 -13.98 -7.67
N LEU A 112 -34.63 -14.25 -6.67
CA LEU A 112 -33.18 -14.42 -6.80
C LEU A 112 -32.81 -15.58 -7.74
N ILE A 113 -33.57 -16.68 -7.70
CA ILE A 113 -33.40 -17.80 -8.64
C ILE A 113 -33.74 -17.37 -10.08
N LYS A 114 -34.77 -16.54 -10.28
CA LYS A 114 -35.20 -16.07 -11.61
C LYS A 114 -34.22 -15.09 -12.27
N ILE A 115 -33.33 -14.47 -11.49
CA ILE A 115 -32.27 -13.57 -11.96
C ILE A 115 -30.91 -14.25 -12.08
N ASP A 116 -30.81 -15.54 -11.76
CA ASP A 116 -29.58 -16.31 -11.98
C ASP A 116 -29.11 -16.14 -13.44
N LYS A 117 -27.83 -15.80 -13.60
CA LYS A 117 -27.18 -15.51 -14.90
C LYS A 117 -27.73 -14.31 -15.68
N LYS A 118 -28.58 -13.46 -15.09
CA LYS A 118 -29.00 -12.18 -15.68
C LYS A 118 -28.14 -11.03 -15.16
N LYS A 119 -27.97 -9.99 -15.97
CA LYS A 119 -27.39 -8.73 -15.50
C LYS A 119 -28.38 -8.02 -14.60
N VAL A 120 -27.92 -7.62 -13.42
CA VAL A 120 -28.72 -6.90 -12.44
C VAL A 120 -28.05 -5.56 -12.12
N SER A 121 -28.84 -4.55 -11.84
CA SER A 121 -28.37 -3.28 -11.29
C SER A 121 -28.65 -3.27 -9.80
N ILE A 122 -27.64 -2.97 -8.99
CA ILE A 122 -27.76 -2.90 -7.53
C ILE A 122 -27.66 -1.43 -7.12
N THR A 123 -28.69 -0.94 -6.43
CA THR A 123 -28.72 0.41 -5.87
C THR A 123 -28.63 0.30 -4.34
N LEU A 124 -27.64 0.96 -3.75
CA LEU A 124 -27.45 1.00 -2.30
C LEU A 124 -28.01 2.32 -1.76
N SER A 125 -28.98 2.22 -0.84
CA SER A 125 -29.57 3.38 -0.15
C SER A 125 -29.47 3.20 1.36
N VAL A 126 -29.15 4.28 2.08
CA VAL A 126 -29.18 4.29 3.55
C VAL A 126 -30.64 4.27 4.01
N ALA A 127 -30.96 3.41 4.98
CA ALA A 127 -32.33 3.11 5.41
C ALA A 127 -33.18 4.31 5.86
N SER A 128 -32.57 5.47 6.13
CA SER A 128 -33.26 6.71 6.51
C SER A 128 -33.84 7.51 5.33
N ALA A 129 -33.57 7.13 4.08
CA ALA A 129 -33.95 7.88 2.89
C ALA A 129 -34.81 7.10 1.89
N ALA A 130 -35.23 5.87 2.21
CA ALA A 130 -36.05 5.07 1.31
C ALA A 130 -37.51 5.52 1.36
N SER A 131 -38.03 6.01 0.24
CA SER A 131 -39.46 6.19 -0.01
C SER A 131 -40.10 4.82 -0.28
N ASP A 132 -41.26 4.54 0.33
CA ASP A 132 -41.98 3.25 0.24
C ASP A 132 -42.61 2.94 -1.15
N GLU A 133 -42.24 3.64 -2.21
CA GLU A 133 -42.75 3.34 -3.56
C GLU A 133 -42.05 2.10 -4.12
N LYS A 134 -42.63 0.93 -3.83
CA LYS A 134 -42.21 -0.35 -4.40
C LYS A 134 -42.69 -0.49 -5.84
N SER A 135 -41.75 -0.57 -6.77
CA SER A 135 -41.99 -1.16 -8.10
C SER A 135 -42.18 -2.69 -7.96
N ASN A 136 -43.06 -3.28 -8.77
CA ASN A 136 -43.31 -4.73 -8.79
C ASN A 136 -42.08 -5.57 -9.19
N ASP A 137 -41.06 -4.95 -9.79
CA ASP A 137 -39.86 -5.64 -10.30
C ASP A 137 -38.59 -5.39 -9.45
N GLU A 138 -38.71 -4.69 -8.32
CA GLU A 138 -37.57 -4.39 -7.45
C GLU A 138 -37.47 -5.34 -6.24
N ILE A 139 -36.30 -5.96 -6.09
CA ILE A 139 -35.97 -6.80 -4.93
C ILE A 139 -35.23 -5.93 -3.92
N THR A 140 -35.80 -5.75 -2.73
CA THR A 140 -35.14 -5.02 -1.64
C THR A 140 -34.80 -5.95 -0.49
N PHE A 141 -33.53 -5.97 -0.08
CA PHE A 141 -33.07 -6.61 1.15
C PHE A 141 -32.28 -5.62 1.98
N LYS A 142 -32.21 -5.86 3.30
CA LYS A 142 -31.37 -5.07 4.19
C LYS A 142 -30.11 -5.86 4.50
N GLY A 143 -29.02 -5.13 4.64
CA GLY A 143 -27.74 -5.71 5.00
C GLY A 143 -26.90 -4.69 5.74
N LYS A 144 -25.70 -5.12 6.09
CA LYS A 144 -24.71 -4.30 6.77
C LYS A 144 -23.46 -4.27 5.93
N ILE A 145 -22.86 -3.09 5.82
CA ILE A 145 -21.49 -2.97 5.33
C ILE A 145 -20.60 -3.41 6.50
N GLU A 146 -19.94 -4.55 6.36
CA GLU A 146 -19.05 -5.08 7.39
C GLU A 146 -17.69 -4.40 7.35
N ASN A 147 -17.20 -4.12 6.14
CA ASN A 147 -15.89 -3.54 5.95
C ASN A 147 -15.84 -2.69 4.68
N VAL A 148 -15.04 -1.62 4.71
CA VAL A 148 -14.68 -0.83 3.53
C VAL A 148 -13.17 -0.84 3.44
N PHE A 149 -12.65 -1.31 2.31
CA PHE A 149 -11.22 -1.42 2.11
C PHE A 149 -10.79 -0.99 0.72
N ASN A 150 -9.54 -0.56 0.61
CA ASN A 150 -8.95 -0.17 -0.65
C ASN A 150 -8.17 -1.36 -1.21
N SER A 151 -8.41 -1.73 -2.47
CA SER A 151 -7.68 -2.81 -3.14
C SER A 151 -7.06 -2.33 -4.46
N VAL A 152 -6.20 -3.13 -5.06
CA VAL A 152 -5.58 -2.87 -6.38
C VAL A 152 -5.64 -4.15 -7.22
N ASP A 153 -5.44 -4.05 -8.53
CA ASP A 153 -5.60 -5.18 -9.46
C ASP A 153 -4.75 -6.41 -9.06
N GLU A 154 -3.56 -6.19 -8.51
CA GLU A 154 -2.63 -7.23 -8.04
C GLU A 154 -3.02 -7.86 -6.68
N PHE A 155 -3.92 -7.19 -5.95
CA PHE A 155 -4.39 -7.54 -4.61
C PHE A 155 -5.90 -7.29 -4.51
N PRO A 156 -6.75 -8.00 -5.29
CA PRO A 156 -8.16 -7.65 -5.43
C PRO A 156 -8.97 -7.84 -4.14
N ASP A 157 -8.62 -8.86 -3.36
CA ASP A 157 -9.32 -9.28 -2.13
C ASP A 157 -8.58 -8.87 -0.85
N GLU A 158 -7.55 -8.04 -0.98
CA GLU A 158 -6.72 -7.62 0.15
C GLU A 158 -6.76 -6.10 0.32
N ASN A 159 -6.69 -5.64 1.57
CA ASN A 159 -6.54 -4.24 1.87
C ASN A 159 -5.11 -3.79 1.54
N ILE A 160 -4.96 -2.95 0.52
CA ILE A 160 -3.65 -2.47 0.06
C ILE A 160 -2.87 -1.73 1.16
N LEU A 161 -3.54 -1.13 2.14
CA LEU A 161 -2.86 -0.51 3.27
C LEU A 161 -2.15 -1.56 4.14
N GLU A 162 -2.82 -2.65 4.47
CA GLU A 162 -2.25 -3.75 5.27
C GLU A 162 -1.09 -4.43 4.53
N VAL A 163 -1.23 -4.61 3.21
CA VAL A 163 -0.16 -5.08 2.31
C VAL A 163 1.07 -4.16 2.40
N CYS A 164 0.87 -2.84 2.38
CA CYS A 164 1.95 -1.86 2.49
C CYS A 164 2.61 -1.89 3.88
N GLU A 165 1.83 -2.05 4.95
CA GLU A 165 2.33 -2.16 6.32
C GLU A 165 3.23 -3.38 6.50
N LYS A 166 2.76 -4.57 6.09
CA LYS A 166 3.56 -5.81 6.11
C LYS A 166 4.88 -5.64 5.35
N TYR A 167 4.85 -4.94 4.21
CA TYR A 167 6.07 -4.70 3.44
C TYR A 167 7.06 -3.77 4.17
N VAL A 168 6.58 -2.72 4.84
CA VAL A 168 7.45 -1.85 5.65
C VAL A 168 8.09 -2.59 6.80
N GLU A 169 7.34 -3.45 7.49
CA GLU A 169 7.84 -4.26 8.59
C GLU A 169 8.99 -5.17 8.14
N GLU A 170 8.85 -5.80 6.97
CA GLU A 170 9.91 -6.62 6.40
C GLU A 170 11.14 -5.78 6.02
N LEU A 171 10.94 -4.63 5.38
CA LEU A 171 12.05 -3.72 5.07
C LEU A 171 12.78 -3.27 6.33
N GLU A 172 12.05 -2.95 7.39
CA GLU A 172 12.63 -2.59 8.68
C GLU A 172 13.44 -3.73 9.29
N ARG A 173 12.89 -4.95 9.30
CA ARG A 173 13.59 -6.14 9.79
C ARG A 173 14.94 -6.32 9.08
N VAL A 174 14.94 -6.32 7.74
CA VAL A 174 16.13 -6.53 6.92
C VAL A 174 17.15 -5.41 7.13
N VAL A 175 16.70 -4.15 7.16
CA VAL A 175 17.58 -3.00 7.37
C VAL A 175 18.22 -3.02 8.77
N LEU A 176 17.44 -3.29 9.82
CA LEU A 176 17.95 -3.37 11.18
C LEU A 176 19.00 -4.47 11.33
N GLU A 177 18.76 -5.63 10.70
CA GLU A 177 19.72 -6.73 10.71
C GLU A 177 21.00 -6.38 9.92
N CYS A 178 20.86 -5.77 8.74
CA CYS A 178 21.98 -5.27 7.95
C CYS A 178 22.83 -4.29 8.76
N GLU A 179 22.19 -3.29 9.39
CA GLU A 179 22.91 -2.29 10.17
C GLU A 179 23.61 -2.90 11.37
N LYS A 180 22.95 -3.82 12.09
CA LYS A 180 23.55 -4.51 13.22
C LYS A 180 24.83 -5.25 12.81
N ARG A 181 24.82 -5.90 11.64
CA ARG A 181 25.93 -6.73 11.15
C ARG A 181 27.05 -5.92 10.49
N PHE A 182 26.72 -4.90 9.69
CA PHE A 182 27.68 -4.32 8.74
C PHE A 182 27.97 -2.83 8.94
N LYS A 183 27.15 -2.10 9.72
CA LYS A 183 27.30 -0.64 9.87
C LYS A 183 28.66 -0.21 10.40
N HIS A 184 29.25 -0.99 11.30
CA HIS A 184 30.57 -0.71 11.88
C HIS A 184 31.74 -0.95 10.89
N LEU A 185 31.47 -1.59 9.75
CA LEU A 185 32.44 -1.85 8.69
C LEU A 185 32.39 -0.77 7.59
N LEU A 186 31.40 0.11 7.63
CA LEU A 186 31.34 1.23 6.70
C LEU A 186 32.46 2.23 7.00
N PRO A 187 33.10 2.80 5.97
CA PRO A 187 34.04 3.89 6.18
C PRO A 187 33.30 5.05 6.86
N GLU A 188 33.93 5.70 7.84
CA GLU A 188 33.38 6.93 8.41
C GLU A 188 33.17 7.93 7.27
N THR A 189 31.91 8.17 6.92
CA THR A 189 31.55 9.25 6.02
C THR A 189 31.88 10.54 6.74
N LYS A 190 33.08 11.08 6.51
CA LYS A 190 33.39 12.47 6.83
C LYS A 190 32.43 13.30 6.00
N TYR A 191 31.31 13.68 6.58
CA TYR A 191 30.43 14.68 6.01
C TYR A 191 31.30 15.91 5.77
N LYS A 192 31.70 16.15 4.51
CA LYS A 192 32.17 17.47 4.10
C LYS A 192 30.94 18.35 4.19
N GLY A 193 30.73 18.94 5.37
CA GLY A 193 29.67 19.92 5.57
C GLY A 193 29.74 20.92 4.43
N LEU A 194 28.58 21.31 3.90
CA LEU A 194 28.49 22.36 2.91
C LEU A 194 29.19 23.59 3.51
N THR A 195 30.40 23.88 3.03
CA THR A 195 31.10 25.08 3.44
C THR A 195 30.46 26.20 2.63
N ILE A 196 29.40 26.78 3.17
CA ILE A 196 28.79 27.98 2.59
C ILE A 196 29.77 29.11 2.88
N ASN A 197 30.66 29.37 1.92
CA ASN A 197 31.51 30.55 1.97
C ASN A 197 30.65 31.78 1.69
N PHE A 198 30.29 32.51 2.74
CA PHE A 198 29.72 33.85 2.63
C PHE A 198 30.82 34.85 2.25
N THR A 199 31.43 34.67 1.09
CA THR A 199 32.34 35.65 0.49
C THR A 199 31.65 36.23 -0.73
N ASN A 200 30.75 37.19 -0.49
CA ASN A 200 30.55 38.41 -1.28
C ASN A 200 29.32 39.15 -0.74
N GLY A 201 29.58 40.27 -0.06
CA GLY A 201 28.59 41.10 0.63
C GLY A 201 27.74 41.96 -0.32
N ASP A 202 26.97 41.34 -1.20
CA ASP A 202 26.02 42.05 -2.09
C ASP A 202 24.53 41.68 -1.83
N VAL A 203 24.20 40.99 -0.73
CA VAL A 203 22.79 40.65 -0.38
C VAL A 203 22.14 41.66 0.58
N LEU A 204 22.79 42.80 0.83
CA LEU A 204 22.22 43.91 1.60
C LEU A 204 22.34 45.23 0.81
N LYS A 205 21.73 45.27 -0.36
CA LYS A 205 21.36 46.51 -1.05
C LYS A 205 19.88 46.50 -1.36
#